data_AF-A0A0L6JGQ1-F1
#
_entry.id   AF-A0A0L6JGQ1-F1
#
_cell.length_a   1.000
_cell.length_b   1.000
_cell.length_c   1.000
_cell.angle_alpha   90.00
_cell.angle_beta   90.00
_cell.angle_gamma   90.00
#
_symmetry.space_group_name_H-M   'P 1'
#
loop_
_entity.id
_entity.type
_entity.pdbx_description
1 polymer ?
#
loop_
_entity_poly.entity_id
_entity_poly.type
_entity_poly.pdbx_seq_one_letter_code
_entity_poly.pdbx_strand_id
1 'polypeptide(L)'
;MSGNEITLIDVIGDNSESVVDEVDLKMQVVRLYNKMKAVLKNREKIVLELRYGLLSGVGKTQREVASMLGISRSYVSRIEKKAIKKLNKELKVEN
;
A
#
# COMPACT_ATOMS: atom_id res chain seq x y z
N MET A 1 -7.89 25.31 40.61
CA MET A 1 -6.57 25.23 39.96
C MET A 1 -6.72 24.30 38.78
N SER A 2 -6.60 24.86 37.58
CA SER A 2 -6.90 24.20 36.31
C SER A 2 -5.99 23.00 36.07
N GLY A 3 -6.57 21.80 36.05
CA GLY A 3 -5.92 20.63 35.47
C GLY A 3 -6.02 20.74 33.96
N ASN A 4 -4.96 21.24 33.33
CA ASN A 4 -4.84 21.21 31.88
C ASN A 4 -4.76 19.74 31.47
N GLU A 5 -5.83 19.26 30.85
CA GLU A 5 -5.88 17.96 30.21
C GLU A 5 -5.04 18.07 28.93
N ILE A 6 -3.81 17.54 28.98
CA ILE A 6 -2.92 17.48 27.82
C ILE A 6 -3.59 16.51 26.82
N THR A 7 -4.26 17.06 25.83
CA THR A 7 -4.82 16.28 24.72
C THR A 7 -3.69 15.84 23.79
N LEU A 8 -3.92 14.74 23.07
CA LEU A 8 -2.95 14.09 22.15
C LEU A 8 -2.34 15.02 21.07
N ILE A 9 -2.86 16.25 20.94
CA ILE A 9 -2.35 17.33 20.09
C ILE A 9 -1.01 17.88 20.60
N ASP A 10 -0.73 17.84 21.90
CA ASP A 10 0.54 18.34 22.47
C ASP A 10 1.71 17.34 22.37
N VAL A 11 1.45 16.11 21.89
CA VAL A 11 2.49 15.14 21.51
C VAL A 11 2.76 15.20 19.99
N ILE A 12 2.39 16.30 19.33
CA ILE A 12 2.98 16.73 18.06
C ILE A 12 4.29 17.48 18.41
N GLY A 13 5.11 16.83 19.23
CA GLY A 13 6.43 17.28 19.63
C GLY A 13 7.42 16.87 18.55
N ASP A 14 7.70 17.83 17.68
CA ASP A 14 9.04 18.13 17.18
C ASP A 14 9.84 16.94 16.62
N ASN A 15 9.47 16.52 15.41
CA ASN A 15 10.46 16.13 14.41
C ASN A 15 10.00 16.75 13.10
N SER A 16 10.70 17.81 12.69
CA SER A 16 10.54 18.48 11.41
C SER A 16 10.91 17.56 10.24
N GLU A 17 10.12 16.52 10.00
CA GLU A 17 9.96 15.94 8.67
C GLU A 17 8.88 16.78 8.00
N SER A 18 9.21 17.45 6.90
CA SER A 18 8.47 18.63 6.49
C SER A 18 7.01 18.30 6.12
N VAL A 19 6.08 19.22 6.40
CA VAL A 19 4.68 19.12 5.92
C VAL A 19 4.64 18.86 4.39
N VAL A 20 5.67 19.28 3.66
CA VAL A 20 5.85 19.03 2.22
C VAL A 20 6.11 17.55 1.93
N ASP A 21 6.96 16.88 2.71
CA ASP A 21 7.26 15.45 2.56
C ASP A 21 6.01 14.58 2.80
N GLU A 22 5.17 14.95 3.79
CA GLU A 22 3.90 14.27 4.03
C GLU A 22 2.91 14.42 2.86
N VAL A 23 2.83 15.62 2.27
CA VAL A 23 1.96 15.89 1.13
C VAL A 23 2.43 15.11 -0.10
N ASP A 24 3.74 15.12 -0.38
CA ASP A 24 4.33 14.36 -1.47
C ASP A 24 4.11 12.86 -1.30
N LEU A 25 4.26 12.33 -0.09
CA LEU A 25 3.98 10.93 0.20
C LEU A 25 2.50 10.59 -0.07
N LYS A 26 1.56 11.42 0.38
CA LYS A 26 0.12 11.24 0.11
C LYS A 26 -0.17 11.24 -1.39
N MET A 27 0.45 12.15 -2.15
CA MET A 27 0.31 12.20 -3.61
C MET A 27 0.86 10.95 -4.30
N GLN A 28 2.03 10.45 -3.87
CA GLN A 28 2.61 9.21 -4.40
C GLN A 28 1.73 7.99 -4.13
N VAL A 29 1.13 7.92 -2.93
CA VAL A 29 0.19 6.86 -2.55
C VAL A 29 -1.07 6.90 -3.44
N VAL A 30 -1.68 8.07 -3.61
CA VAL A 30 -2.84 8.24 -4.49
C VAL A 30 -2.50 7.83 -5.94
N ARG A 31 -1.33 8.24 -6.44
CA ARG A 31 -0.85 7.86 -7.77
C ARG A 31 -0.71 6.34 -7.92
N LEU A 32 -0.11 5.68 -6.94
CA LEU A 32 0.02 4.21 -6.94
C LEU A 32 -1.34 3.53 -7.03
N TYR A 33 -2.30 3.93 -6.19
CA TYR A 33 -3.65 3.36 -6.21
C TYR A 33 -4.37 3.58 -7.54
N ASN A 34 -4.20 4.75 -8.17
CA ASN A 34 -4.77 5.04 -9.48
C ASN A 34 -4.15 4.16 -10.58
N LYS A 35 -2.83 4.00 -10.59
CA LYS A 35 -2.15 3.10 -11.55
C LYS A 35 -2.52 1.64 -11.33
N MET A 36 -2.66 1.21 -10.08
CA MET A 36 -3.17 -0.13 -9.75
C MET A 36 -4.56 -0.37 -10.34
N LYS A 37 -5.48 0.59 -10.21
CA LYS A 37 -6.83 0.49 -10.78
C LYS A 37 -6.82 0.45 -12.31
N ALA A 38 -5.95 1.22 -12.96
CA ALA A 38 -5.92 1.33 -14.42
C ALA A 38 -5.26 0.12 -15.12
N VAL A 39 -4.24 -0.49 -14.51
CA VAL A 39 -3.32 -1.40 -15.22
C VAL A 39 -3.45 -2.85 -14.76
N LEU A 40 -3.87 -3.06 -13.51
CA LEU A 40 -3.98 -4.40 -12.95
C LEU A 40 -5.35 -5.00 -13.20
N LYS A 41 -5.37 -6.30 -13.50
CA LYS A 41 -6.62 -7.07 -13.51
C LYS A 41 -7.11 -7.26 -12.07
N ASN A 42 -8.40 -7.49 -11.90
CA ASN A 42 -9.01 -7.72 -10.57
C ASN A 42 -8.25 -8.75 -9.72
N ARG A 43 -7.84 -9.88 -10.32
CA ARG A 43 -7.08 -10.91 -9.59
C ARG A 43 -5.68 -10.45 -9.18
N GLU A 44 -5.01 -9.66 -10.01
CA GLU A 44 -3.70 -9.07 -9.69
C GLU A 44 -3.84 -8.07 -8.53
N LYS A 45 -4.85 -7.19 -8.61
CA LYS A 45 -5.18 -6.22 -7.57
C LYS A 45 -5.46 -6.88 -6.22
N ILE A 46 -6.37 -7.86 -6.17
CA ILE A 46 -6.71 -8.59 -4.94
C ILE A 46 -5.47 -9.26 -4.31
N VAL A 47 -4.60 -9.87 -5.14
CA VAL A 47 -3.37 -10.48 -4.64
C VAL A 47 -2.46 -9.44 -4.00
N LEU A 48 -2.25 -8.27 -4.61
CA LEU A 48 -1.43 -7.22 -4.01
C LEU A 48 -2.08 -6.62 -2.76
N GLU A 49 -3.39 -6.38 -2.77
CA GLU A 49 -4.13 -5.84 -1.62
C GLU A 49 -4.00 -6.74 -0.39
N LEU A 50 -4.09 -8.05 -0.56
CA LEU A 50 -3.89 -9.02 0.52
C LEU A 50 -2.42 -9.17 0.92
N ARG A 51 -1.49 -9.21 -0.05
CA ARG A 51 -0.05 -9.39 0.21
C ARG A 51 0.54 -8.23 1.00
N TYR A 52 0.11 -7.01 0.69
CA TYR A 52 0.68 -5.78 1.24
C TYR A 52 -0.26 -5.05 2.19
N GLY A 53 -1.43 -5.62 2.50
CA GLY A 53 -2.36 -5.03 3.47
C GLY A 53 -2.99 -3.73 3.01
N LEU A 54 -3.10 -3.48 1.70
CA LEU A 54 -3.52 -2.18 1.16
C LEU A 54 -4.98 -1.81 1.51
N LEU A 55 -5.79 -2.80 1.89
CA LEU A 55 -7.16 -2.60 2.38
C LEU A 55 -7.30 -2.77 3.89
N SER A 56 -6.54 -3.69 4.49
CA SER A 56 -6.73 -4.10 5.90
C SER A 56 -5.65 -3.58 6.85
N GLY A 57 -4.62 -2.91 6.33
CA GLY A 57 -3.42 -2.52 7.07
C GLY A 57 -2.47 -3.67 7.38
N VAL A 58 -2.88 -4.93 7.17
CA VAL A 58 -2.10 -6.12 7.53
C VAL A 58 -1.80 -6.96 6.31
N GLY A 59 -0.51 -7.03 5.94
CA GLY A 59 -0.03 -7.88 4.86
C GLY A 59 -0.09 -9.37 5.20
N LYS A 60 -0.31 -10.21 4.18
CA LYS A 60 -0.35 -11.68 4.31
C LYS A 60 0.74 -12.33 3.47
N THR A 61 1.26 -13.47 3.91
CA THR A 61 2.20 -14.29 3.13
C THR A 61 1.55 -14.85 1.86
N GLN A 62 2.36 -15.24 0.87
CA GLN A 62 1.83 -15.89 -0.33
C GLN A 62 1.10 -17.21 -0.04
N ARG A 63 1.45 -17.91 1.06
CA ARG A 63 0.77 -19.14 1.49
C ARG A 63 -0.62 -18.84 2.05
N GLU A 64 -0.74 -17.82 2.89
CA GLU A 64 -2.04 -17.38 3.43
C GLU A 64 -2.95 -16.87 2.32
N VAL A 65 -2.43 -16.05 1.41
CA VAL A 65 -3.19 -15.58 0.23
C VAL A 65 -3.62 -16.74 -0.66
N ALA A 66 -2.74 -17.73 -0.87
CA ALA A 66 -3.07 -18.94 -1.61
C ALA A 66 -4.22 -19.72 -0.97
N SER A 67 -4.17 -19.91 0.35
CA SER A 67 -5.23 -20.56 1.12
C SER A 67 -6.56 -19.80 1.00
N MET A 68 -6.55 -18.48 1.17
CA MET A 68 -7.76 -17.64 1.06
C MET A 68 -8.37 -17.65 -0.34
N LEU A 69 -7.53 -17.72 -1.38
CA LEU A 69 -7.97 -17.61 -2.77
C LEU A 69 -8.21 -18.97 -3.45
N GLY A 70 -8.01 -20.08 -2.73
CA GLY A 70 -8.19 -21.44 -3.26
C GLY A 70 -7.24 -21.81 -4.40
N ILE A 71 -6.02 -21.27 -4.39
CA ILE A 71 -5.02 -21.49 -5.45
C ILE A 71 -3.65 -21.84 -4.87
N SER A 72 -2.72 -22.34 -5.70
CA SER A 72 -1.39 -22.68 -5.23
C SER A 72 -0.54 -21.43 -4.89
N ARG A 73 0.34 -21.56 -3.89
CA ARG A 73 1.34 -20.52 -3.55
C ARG A 73 2.17 -20.09 -4.75
N SER A 74 2.57 -21.04 -5.60
CA SER A 74 3.32 -20.74 -6.82
C SER A 74 2.49 -19.93 -7.81
N TYR A 75 1.18 -20.16 -7.89
CA TYR A 75 0.32 -19.32 -8.73
C TYR A 75 0.18 -17.90 -8.17
N VAL A 76 0.00 -17.73 -6.86
CA VAL A 76 0.05 -16.40 -6.20
C VAL A 76 1.36 -15.68 -6.53
N SER A 77 2.50 -16.36 -6.40
CA SER A 77 3.81 -15.79 -6.71
C SER A 77 3.91 -15.31 -8.16
N ARG A 78 3.38 -16.06 -9.13
CA ARG A 78 3.34 -15.63 -10.54
C ARG A 78 2.46 -14.40 -10.75
N ILE A 79 1.29 -14.35 -10.11
CA ILE A 79 0.39 -13.19 -10.18
C ILE A 79 1.07 -11.95 -9.61
N GLU A 80 1.66 -12.07 -8.40
CA GLU A 80 2.36 -10.98 -7.72
C GLU A 80 3.52 -10.44 -8.58
N LYS A 81 4.40 -11.32 -9.08
CA LYS A 81 5.50 -10.92 -9.98
C LYS A 81 5.00 -10.19 -11.23
N LYS A 82 3.92 -10.67 -11.84
CA LYS A 82 3.33 -10.07 -13.04
C LYS A 82 2.75 -8.69 -12.74
N ALA A 83 2.02 -8.55 -11.63
CA ALA A 83 1.42 -7.29 -11.21
C ALA A 83 2.48 -6.23 -10.89
N ILE A 84 3.51 -6.59 -10.10
CA ILE A 84 4.64 -5.71 -9.79
C ILE A 84 5.38 -5.29 -11.06
N LYS A 85 5.63 -6.21 -12.00
CA LYS A 85 6.28 -5.88 -13.28
C LYS A 85 5.48 -4.86 -14.10
N LYS A 86 4.15 -4.99 -14.13
CA LYS A 86 3.27 -4.02 -14.79
C LYS A 86 3.33 -2.66 -14.12
N LEU A 87 3.17 -2.59 -12.80
CA LEU A 87 3.24 -1.33 -12.05
C LEU A 87 4.60 -0.66 -12.23
N ASN A 88 5.70 -1.41 -12.13
CA ASN A 88 7.04 -0.88 -12.35
C ASN A 88 7.23 -0.30 -13.75
N LYS A 89 6.61 -0.89 -14.79
CA LYS A 89 6.68 -0.32 -16.14
C LYS A 89 5.97 1.03 -16.18
N GLU A 90 4.75 1.09 -15.65
CA GLU A 90 3.92 2.30 -15.71
C GLU A 90 4.41 3.43 -14.81
N LEU A 91 5.05 3.11 -13.70
CA LEU A 91 5.66 4.07 -12.78
C LEU A 91 7.03 4.56 -13.27
N LYS A 92 7.76 3.75 -14.04
CA LYS A 92 9.05 4.16 -14.64
C LYS A 92 8.91 4.96 -15.93
N VAL A 93 7.76 4.86 -16.60
CA VAL A 93 7.46 5.61 -17.83
C VAL A 93 7.15 7.09 -17.53
N GLU A 94 7.11 7.49 -16.26
CA GLU A 94 7.13 8.89 -15.86
C GLU A 94 8.59 9.41 -15.90
N ASN A 95 9.08 9.67 -17.12
CA ASN A 95 10.20 10.56 -17.47
C ASN A 95 10.11 10.92 -18.96
#